data_AF-A0A962RSQ0-F1
#
_entry.id   AF-A0A962RSQ0-F1
#
_cell.length_a   1.000
_cell.length_b   1.000
_cell.length_c   1.000
_cell.angle_alpha   90.00
_cell.angle_beta   90.00
_cell.angle_gamma   90.00
#
_symmetry.space_group_name_H-M   'P 1'
#
loop_
_entity.id
_entity.type
_entity.pdbx_description
1 polymer ?
#
loop_
_entity_poly.entity_id
_entity_poly.type
_entity_poly.pdbx_seq_one_letter_code
_entity_poly.pdbx_strand_id
1 'polypeptide(L)'
;MDRTALDRVLEIGFEVAGEWLLEDGGPVVELSRYGSAANVLYAFVSSDELLYIGRSGRSLRLRMDGYQQGGPPRSTRARNRERILAMLMVDQPVEVYALPDPGNLHYGSFRINLAAGLQHSLIESLQPPWNDTAARAAPARPAKSMRRPTPPPRPAADDSHGYTDLTTDRPSYRFLVGYHYLDKGYFNVPLRYSRLFGGDQEKIRILCGRERDTIHGHIDRATNTNASPRIIGGRKLKRWFEDNAGLNNPVDIDILAPNAVWLRNPGTRF
;
A
#
# COMPACT_ATOMS: atom_id res chain seq x y z
N MET A 1 8.92 -23.56 16.10
CA MET A 1 7.96 -22.67 15.41
C MET A 1 8.07 -22.99 13.95
N ASP A 2 6.95 -23.31 13.29
CA ASP A 2 6.96 -23.47 11.84
C ASP A 2 7.26 -22.12 11.19
N ARG A 3 8.21 -22.09 10.26
CA ARG A 3 8.55 -20.88 9.51
C ARG A 3 7.38 -20.53 8.59
N THR A 4 7.01 -19.26 8.53
CA THR A 4 5.98 -18.79 7.61
C THR A 4 6.48 -18.84 6.16
N ALA A 5 5.56 -18.74 5.19
CA ALA A 5 5.93 -18.64 3.79
C ALA A 5 6.77 -17.39 3.50
N LEU A 6 6.51 -16.28 4.21
CA LEU A 6 7.28 -15.05 4.12
C LEU A 6 8.72 -15.24 4.63
N ASP A 7 8.90 -15.87 5.80
CA ASP A 7 10.24 -16.15 6.36
C ASP A 7 11.14 -16.90 5.36
N ARG A 8 10.55 -17.87 4.64
CA ARG A 8 11.28 -18.68 3.65
C ARG A 8 11.71 -17.88 2.42
N VAL A 9 10.95 -16.87 1.98
CA VAL A 9 11.39 -16.01 0.87
C VAL A 9 12.41 -14.98 1.32
N LEU A 10 12.31 -14.49 2.56
CA LEU A 10 13.33 -13.59 3.15
C LEU A 10 14.67 -14.30 3.31
N GLU A 11 14.67 -15.57 3.73
CA GLU A 11 15.87 -16.41 3.89
C GLU A 11 16.68 -16.55 2.59
N ILE A 12 16.00 -16.57 1.43
CA ILE A 12 16.66 -16.69 0.12
C ILE A 12 16.99 -15.32 -0.52
N GLY A 13 16.79 -14.23 0.22
CA GLY A 13 17.22 -12.88 -0.17
C GLY A 13 16.17 -12.00 -0.82
N PHE A 14 14.86 -12.29 -0.67
CA PHE A 14 13.86 -11.29 -1.02
C PHE A 14 13.98 -10.08 -0.10
N GLU A 15 13.95 -8.89 -0.70
CA GLU A 15 13.95 -7.62 0.03
C GLU A 15 12.72 -6.80 -0.34
N VAL A 16 12.27 -5.94 0.57
CA VAL A 16 11.24 -4.94 0.26
C VAL A 16 11.74 -4.04 -0.87
N ALA A 17 10.98 -4.00 -1.96
CA ALA A 17 11.25 -3.19 -3.14
C ALA A 17 10.29 -2.01 -3.29
N GLY A 18 9.12 -2.05 -2.64
CA GLY A 18 8.11 -1.01 -2.74
C GLY A 18 6.77 -1.40 -2.14
N GLU A 19 5.73 -0.65 -2.50
CA GLU A 19 4.35 -0.86 -2.05
C GLU A 19 3.33 -0.37 -3.08
N TRP A 20 2.12 -0.90 -2.96
CA TRP A 20 0.95 -0.41 -3.68
C TRP A 20 0.15 0.55 -2.81
N LEU A 21 -0.31 1.65 -3.42
CA LEU A 21 -1.12 2.70 -2.82
C LEU A 21 -2.42 2.87 -3.60
N LEU A 22 -3.46 3.38 -2.94
CA LEU A 22 -4.71 3.76 -3.60
C LEU A 22 -4.66 5.26 -3.91
N GLU A 23 -4.57 5.62 -5.18
CA GLU A 23 -4.61 7.02 -5.64
C GLU A 23 -5.64 7.15 -6.77
N ASP A 24 -6.53 8.15 -6.66
CA ASP A 24 -7.61 8.43 -7.63
C ASP A 24 -8.47 7.19 -8.01
N GLY A 25 -8.69 6.28 -7.05
CA GLY A 25 -9.47 5.04 -7.25
C GLY A 25 -8.74 3.93 -8.01
N GLY A 26 -7.44 4.10 -8.29
CA GLY A 26 -6.57 3.12 -8.93
C GLY A 26 -5.41 2.68 -8.04
N PRO A 27 -4.81 1.50 -8.29
CA PRO A 27 -3.60 1.09 -7.58
C PRO A 27 -2.39 1.77 -8.24
N VAL A 28 -1.59 2.48 -7.46
CA VAL A 28 -0.32 3.09 -7.89
C VAL A 28 0.82 2.40 -7.17
N VAL A 29 1.89 2.07 -7.88
CA VAL A 29 3.06 1.41 -7.29
C VAL A 29 4.23 2.36 -7.05
N GLU A 30 4.68 2.42 -5.81
CA GLU A 30 5.92 3.09 -5.43
C GLU A 30 7.01 2.06 -5.23
N LEU A 31 8.08 2.14 -6.03
CA LEU A 31 9.26 1.29 -5.86
C LEU A 31 10.39 2.15 -5.30
N SER A 32 10.91 1.76 -4.15
CA SER A 32 12.10 2.35 -3.53
C SER A 32 13.39 1.70 -4.03
N ARG A 33 13.33 0.44 -4.48
CA ARG A 33 14.50 -0.33 -4.97
C ARG A 33 14.14 -1.22 -6.15
N TYR A 34 15.16 -1.68 -6.86
CA TYR A 34 15.09 -2.68 -7.94
C TYR A 34 14.17 -2.36 -9.13
N GLY A 35 13.65 -1.13 -9.24
CA GLY A 35 12.74 -0.74 -10.33
C GLY A 35 13.32 -0.97 -11.73
N SER A 36 14.61 -0.73 -11.94
CA SER A 36 15.31 -0.97 -13.20
C SER A 36 15.81 -2.41 -13.38
N ALA A 37 15.81 -3.24 -12.33
CA ALA A 37 16.37 -4.59 -12.37
C ALA A 37 15.50 -5.51 -13.23
N ALA A 38 16.14 -6.30 -14.09
CA ALA A 38 15.53 -7.34 -14.92
C ALA A 38 15.89 -8.74 -14.41
N ASN A 39 15.20 -9.77 -14.90
CA ASN A 39 15.32 -11.15 -14.41
C ASN A 39 15.09 -11.25 -12.89
N VAL A 40 14.02 -10.62 -12.42
CA VAL A 40 13.68 -10.45 -11.01
C VAL A 40 12.55 -11.41 -10.63
N LEU A 41 12.67 -12.09 -9.50
CA LEU A 41 11.52 -12.63 -8.78
C LEU A 41 10.91 -11.54 -7.93
N TYR A 42 9.59 -11.48 -7.88
CA TYR A 42 8.90 -10.55 -7.00
C TYR A 42 7.75 -11.24 -6.30
N ALA A 43 7.36 -10.67 -5.16
CA ALA A 43 6.23 -11.14 -4.39
C ALA A 43 5.32 -10.00 -3.96
N PHE A 44 4.04 -10.30 -3.80
CA PHE A 44 3.08 -9.43 -3.11
C PHE A 44 2.83 -10.00 -1.72
N VAL A 45 2.91 -9.13 -0.72
CA VAL A 45 2.79 -9.48 0.69
C VAL A 45 1.85 -8.48 1.35
N SER A 46 1.02 -8.94 2.28
CA SER A 46 0.21 -8.05 3.11
C SER A 46 0.05 -8.64 4.50
N SER A 47 0.24 -7.84 5.54
CA SER A 47 0.10 -8.27 6.94
C SER A 47 0.88 -9.58 7.22
N ASP A 48 2.14 -9.62 6.77
CA ASP A 48 3.04 -10.78 6.85
C ASP A 48 2.61 -12.06 6.08
N GLU A 49 1.53 -11.99 5.31
CA GLU A 49 1.07 -13.08 4.46
C GLU A 49 1.64 -12.96 3.04
N LEU A 50 2.29 -14.03 2.57
CA LEU A 50 2.78 -14.13 1.18
C LEU A 50 1.61 -14.44 0.23
N LEU A 51 1.19 -13.45 -0.54
CA LEU A 51 -0.01 -13.55 -1.37
C LEU A 51 0.28 -14.07 -2.77
N TYR A 52 1.37 -13.60 -3.39
CA TYR A 52 1.70 -13.88 -4.78
C TYR A 52 3.20 -13.96 -5.00
N ILE A 53 3.65 -14.82 -5.92
CA ILE A 53 5.01 -14.86 -6.46
C ILE A 53 4.94 -14.77 -7.98
N GLY A 54 5.70 -13.85 -8.55
CA GLY A 54 5.86 -13.72 -10.00
C GLY A 54 7.32 -13.54 -10.39
N ARG A 55 7.55 -13.56 -11.71
CA ARG A 55 8.85 -13.23 -12.30
C ARG A 55 8.69 -12.14 -13.36
N SER A 56 9.76 -11.38 -13.57
CA SER A 56 9.88 -10.44 -14.68
C SER A 56 11.19 -10.67 -15.43
N GLY A 57 11.11 -10.96 -16.73
CA GLY A 57 12.28 -10.94 -17.61
C GLY A 57 12.71 -9.52 -18.01
N ARG A 58 11.81 -8.54 -17.93
CA ARG A 58 12.10 -7.11 -18.11
C ARG A 58 12.24 -6.41 -16.75
N SER A 59 12.37 -5.10 -16.73
CA SER A 59 12.47 -4.34 -15.48
C SER A 59 11.27 -4.59 -14.55
N LEU A 60 11.52 -4.59 -13.24
CA LEU A 60 10.48 -4.72 -12.22
C LEU A 60 9.44 -3.59 -12.36
N ARG A 61 9.89 -2.36 -12.61
CA ARG A 61 9.01 -1.20 -12.86
C ARG A 61 8.00 -1.50 -13.96
N LEU A 62 8.46 -1.95 -15.13
CA LEU A 62 7.57 -2.25 -16.25
C LEU A 62 6.58 -3.38 -15.92
N ARG A 63 6.99 -4.34 -15.07
CA ARG A 63 6.09 -5.40 -14.60
C ARG A 63 4.99 -4.85 -13.70
N MET A 64 5.33 -3.92 -12.81
CA MET A 64 4.39 -3.25 -11.91
C MET A 64 3.47 -2.29 -12.67
N ASP A 65 4.00 -1.52 -13.61
CA ASP A 65 3.18 -0.66 -14.48
C ASP A 65 2.12 -1.48 -15.22
N GLY A 66 2.44 -2.71 -15.62
CA GLY A 66 1.48 -3.63 -16.23
C GLY A 66 0.39 -4.15 -15.28
N TYR A 67 0.58 -4.11 -13.97
CA TYR A 67 -0.50 -4.33 -13.00
C TYR A 67 -1.30 -3.05 -12.76
N GLN A 68 -0.66 -1.88 -12.69
CA GLN A 68 -1.31 -0.57 -12.53
C GLN A 68 -2.28 -0.28 -13.68
N GLN A 69 -1.82 -0.42 -14.93
CA GLN A 69 -2.61 -0.22 -16.15
C GLN A 69 -3.70 -1.28 -16.35
N GLY A 70 -3.53 -2.45 -15.73
CA GLY A 70 -4.35 -3.63 -16.02
C GLY A 70 -3.87 -4.39 -17.25
N GLY A 71 -4.36 -5.62 -17.36
CA GLY A 71 -4.07 -6.49 -18.51
C GLY A 71 -5.34 -6.92 -19.23
N PRO A 72 -5.20 -7.74 -20.28
CA PRO A 72 -6.35 -8.34 -20.95
C PRO A 72 -7.27 -9.03 -19.95
N PRO A 73 -8.59 -9.06 -20.20
CA PRO A 73 -9.54 -9.76 -19.33
C PRO A 73 -9.07 -11.19 -19.01
N ARG A 74 -9.29 -11.62 -17.76
CA ARG A 74 -8.88 -12.95 -17.24
C ARG A 74 -7.38 -13.22 -17.18
N SER A 75 -6.52 -12.28 -17.60
CA SER A 75 -5.08 -12.42 -17.40
C SER A 75 -4.71 -12.38 -15.92
N THR A 76 -3.58 -12.98 -15.55
CA THR A 76 -3.01 -12.84 -14.19
C THR A 76 -2.77 -11.39 -13.81
N ARG A 77 -2.49 -10.51 -14.79
CA ARG A 77 -2.35 -9.07 -14.56
C ARG A 77 -3.66 -8.44 -14.12
N ALA A 78 -4.74 -8.70 -14.86
CA ALA A 78 -6.07 -8.19 -14.52
C ALA A 78 -6.53 -8.71 -13.15
N ARG A 79 -6.42 -10.03 -12.89
CA ARG A 79 -6.82 -10.64 -11.62
C ARG A 79 -6.04 -10.09 -10.43
N ASN A 80 -4.72 -10.00 -10.52
CA ASN A 80 -3.93 -9.47 -9.40
C ASN A 80 -4.16 -7.98 -9.21
N ARG A 81 -4.39 -7.19 -10.28
CA ARG A 81 -4.79 -5.79 -10.14
C ARG A 81 -6.09 -5.65 -9.34
N GLU A 82 -7.10 -6.46 -9.66
CA GLU A 82 -8.38 -6.48 -8.93
C GLU A 82 -8.17 -6.86 -7.46
N ARG A 83 -7.33 -7.86 -7.19
CA ARG A 83 -7.00 -8.26 -5.81
C ARG A 83 -6.25 -7.18 -5.04
N ILE A 84 -5.24 -6.56 -5.65
CA ILE A 84 -4.52 -5.42 -5.06
C ILE A 84 -5.51 -4.30 -4.73
N LEU A 85 -6.34 -3.90 -5.69
CA LEU A 85 -7.37 -2.89 -5.46
C LEU A 85 -8.31 -3.27 -4.33
N ALA A 86 -8.78 -4.52 -4.28
CA ALA A 86 -9.67 -4.98 -3.23
C ALA A 86 -9.02 -4.85 -1.85
N MET A 87 -7.74 -5.22 -1.71
CA MET A 87 -6.99 -5.06 -0.46
C MET A 87 -6.83 -3.58 -0.10
N LEU A 88 -6.44 -2.74 -1.06
CA LEU A 88 -6.27 -1.31 -0.83
C LEU A 88 -7.60 -0.61 -0.50
N MET A 89 -8.72 -1.04 -1.08
CA MET A 89 -10.06 -0.55 -0.76
C MET A 89 -10.50 -0.90 0.67
N VAL A 90 -9.97 -2.00 1.23
CA VAL A 90 -10.14 -2.34 2.66
C VAL A 90 -8.93 -1.95 3.50
N ASP A 91 -8.06 -1.10 2.94
CA ASP A 91 -6.91 -0.49 3.61
C ASP A 91 -5.92 -1.50 4.21
N GLN A 92 -5.78 -2.62 3.49
CA GLN A 92 -4.69 -3.55 3.69
C GLN A 92 -3.56 -3.20 2.70
N PRO A 93 -2.38 -2.77 3.20
CA PRO A 93 -1.27 -2.42 2.33
C PRO A 93 -0.78 -3.68 1.61
N VAL A 94 -0.36 -3.52 0.35
CA VAL A 94 0.26 -4.60 -0.41
C VAL A 94 1.70 -4.19 -0.70
N GLU A 95 2.63 -4.81 0.01
CA GLU A 95 4.06 -4.62 -0.19
C GLU A 95 4.54 -5.41 -1.40
N VAL A 96 5.57 -4.89 -2.05
CA VAL A 96 6.28 -5.53 -3.15
C VAL A 96 7.65 -5.94 -2.67
N TYR A 97 7.93 -7.23 -2.65
CA TYR A 97 9.27 -7.77 -2.40
C TYR A 97 9.93 -8.15 -3.72
N ALA A 98 11.25 -8.08 -3.81
CA ALA A 98 12.01 -8.47 -4.98
C ALA A 98 13.30 -9.20 -4.61
N LEU A 99 13.66 -10.17 -5.46
CA LEU A 99 14.94 -10.86 -5.49
C LEU A 99 15.51 -10.72 -6.92
N PRO A 100 16.45 -9.78 -7.15
CA PRO A 100 17.12 -9.65 -8.44
C PRO A 100 18.06 -10.83 -8.70
N ASP A 101 18.17 -11.24 -9.95
CA ASP A 101 19.15 -12.27 -10.34
C ASP A 101 20.58 -11.74 -10.16
N PRO A 102 21.40 -12.34 -9.27
CA PRO A 102 22.79 -11.93 -9.06
C PRO A 102 23.65 -12.19 -10.30
N GLY A 103 23.20 -13.04 -11.23
CA GLY A 103 23.82 -13.28 -12.53
C GLY A 103 25.07 -14.16 -12.52
N ASN A 104 25.46 -14.66 -11.36
CA ASN A 104 26.68 -15.44 -11.18
C ASN A 104 26.44 -16.95 -11.25
N LEU A 105 25.19 -17.40 -11.39
CA LEU A 105 24.86 -18.83 -11.43
C LEU A 105 25.05 -19.39 -12.84
N HIS A 106 25.88 -20.43 -12.96
CA HIS A 106 26.26 -21.04 -14.23
C HIS A 106 26.10 -22.57 -14.18
N TYR A 107 25.72 -23.15 -15.32
CA TYR A 107 25.83 -24.57 -15.60
C TYR A 107 26.64 -24.75 -16.88
N GLY A 108 27.91 -25.14 -16.71
CA GLY A 108 28.89 -25.07 -17.79
C GLY A 108 29.05 -23.63 -18.30
N SER A 109 28.94 -23.44 -19.61
CA SER A 109 29.02 -22.12 -20.26
C SER A 109 27.72 -21.32 -20.25
N PHE A 110 26.63 -21.88 -19.70
CA PHE A 110 25.31 -21.25 -19.74
C PHE A 110 25.00 -20.57 -18.41
N ARG A 111 24.61 -19.30 -18.47
CA ARG A 111 24.07 -18.59 -17.32
C ARG A 111 22.67 -19.07 -17.01
N ILE A 112 22.42 -19.43 -15.76
CA ILE A 112 21.08 -19.77 -15.26
C ILE A 112 20.36 -18.48 -14.88
N ASN A 113 19.16 -18.28 -15.42
CA ASN A 113 18.27 -17.23 -14.95
C ASN A 113 17.59 -17.69 -13.65
N LEU A 114 18.04 -17.15 -12.52
CA LEU A 114 17.51 -17.52 -11.20
C LEU A 114 15.99 -17.38 -11.15
N ALA A 115 15.44 -16.29 -11.69
CA ALA A 115 14.01 -16.04 -11.65
C ALA A 115 13.20 -17.02 -12.49
N ALA A 116 13.76 -17.51 -13.60
CA ALA A 116 13.11 -18.56 -14.39
C ALA A 116 13.22 -19.94 -13.71
N GLY A 117 14.36 -20.23 -13.08
CA GLY A 117 14.61 -21.53 -12.45
C GLY A 117 13.86 -21.74 -11.13
N LEU A 118 13.67 -20.69 -10.33
CA LEU A 118 13.19 -20.82 -8.96
C LEU A 118 11.68 -20.54 -8.79
N GLN A 119 11.04 -19.80 -9.70
CA GLN A 119 9.63 -19.40 -9.56
C GLN A 119 8.70 -20.59 -9.32
N HIS A 120 8.83 -21.65 -10.13
CA HIS A 120 7.92 -22.79 -10.06
C HIS A 120 8.03 -23.51 -8.71
N SER A 121 9.25 -23.82 -8.28
CA SER A 121 9.52 -24.47 -6.99
C SER A 121 9.03 -23.64 -5.80
N LEU A 122 9.14 -22.31 -5.86
CA LEU A 122 8.61 -21.44 -4.80
C LEU A 122 7.08 -21.49 -4.74
N ILE A 123 6.40 -21.43 -5.89
CA ILE A 123 4.93 -21.50 -5.92
C ILE A 123 4.45 -22.86 -5.41
N GLU A 124 5.08 -23.94 -5.83
CA GLU A 124 4.74 -25.31 -5.40
C GLU A 124 4.96 -25.48 -3.89
N SER A 125 6.08 -24.98 -3.36
CA SER A 125 6.47 -25.17 -1.97
C SER A 125 5.77 -24.25 -0.97
N LEU A 126 5.32 -23.08 -1.42
CA LEU A 126 4.76 -22.02 -0.57
C LEU A 126 3.27 -21.80 -0.79
N GLN A 127 2.72 -22.32 -1.89
CA GLN A 127 1.32 -22.20 -2.30
C GLN A 127 0.68 -20.82 -2.05
N PRO A 128 1.25 -19.71 -2.57
CA PRO A 128 0.66 -18.40 -2.35
C PRO A 128 -0.76 -18.34 -2.95
N PRO A 129 -1.75 -17.81 -2.22
CA PRO A 129 -3.17 -17.91 -2.59
C PRO A 129 -3.51 -17.25 -3.92
N TRP A 130 -2.72 -16.28 -4.39
CA TRP A 130 -2.97 -15.59 -5.65
C TRP A 130 -2.30 -16.25 -6.86
N ASN A 131 -1.42 -17.25 -6.64
CA ASN A 131 -0.81 -18.03 -7.71
C ASN A 131 -1.71 -19.12 -8.25
N ASP A 132 -2.62 -19.63 -7.42
CA ASP A 132 -3.58 -20.63 -7.86
C ASP A 132 -4.63 -20.04 -8.79
N THR A 133 -4.77 -20.69 -9.95
CA THR A 133 -5.86 -20.43 -10.90
C THR A 133 -7.20 -21.00 -10.43
N ALA A 134 -7.20 -21.86 -9.40
CA ALA A 134 -8.36 -22.62 -8.93
C ALA A 134 -8.82 -22.30 -7.49
N ALA A 135 -8.14 -21.42 -6.75
CA ALA A 135 -8.49 -21.14 -5.36
C ALA A 135 -9.82 -20.36 -5.22
N ARG A 136 -10.89 -21.15 -5.00
CA ARG A 136 -12.03 -20.93 -4.10
C ARG A 136 -11.99 -19.60 -3.36
N ALA A 137 -12.96 -18.75 -3.70
CA ALA A 137 -13.46 -17.77 -2.75
C ALA A 137 -13.93 -18.50 -1.48
N ALA A 138 -13.44 -18.08 -0.31
CA ALA A 138 -14.22 -18.12 0.93
C ALA A 138 -13.61 -17.22 2.02
N PRO A 139 -14.43 -16.64 2.92
CA PRO A 139 -15.89 -16.69 2.98
C PRO A 139 -16.55 -15.40 2.49
N ALA A 140 -17.69 -15.56 1.83
CA ALA A 140 -18.67 -14.51 1.61
C ALA A 140 -19.48 -14.25 2.91
N ARG A 141 -19.91 -12.99 3.12
CA ARG A 141 -21.27 -12.63 3.57
C ARG A 141 -21.47 -11.10 3.62
N PRO A 142 -22.72 -10.62 3.46
CA PRO A 142 -23.67 -10.86 2.39
C PRO A 142 -23.64 -9.72 1.35
N ALA A 143 -24.01 -10.05 0.12
CA ALA A 143 -24.25 -9.06 -0.93
C ALA A 143 -25.44 -8.16 -0.56
N LYS A 144 -25.19 -6.87 -0.30
CA LYS A 144 -26.14 -5.83 -0.69
C LYS A 144 -25.71 -5.36 -2.06
N SER A 145 -26.61 -5.58 -3.02
CA SER A 145 -26.55 -5.09 -4.40
C SER A 145 -26.09 -3.64 -4.45
N MET A 146 -24.79 -3.41 -4.70
CA MET A 146 -24.27 -2.12 -5.10
C MET A 146 -24.39 -2.06 -6.62
N ARG A 147 -25.42 -1.36 -7.08
CA ARG A 147 -25.49 -0.87 -8.46
C ARG A 147 -24.20 -0.10 -8.73
N ARG A 148 -23.58 -0.41 -9.87
CA ARG A 148 -22.41 0.26 -10.43
C ARG A 148 -22.60 1.78 -10.32
N PRO A 149 -21.82 2.52 -9.52
CA PRO A 149 -21.84 3.97 -9.59
C PRO A 149 -21.22 4.33 -10.95
N THR A 150 -22.00 4.97 -11.81
CA THR A 150 -21.47 5.73 -12.93
C THR A 150 -20.46 6.74 -12.39
N PRO A 151 -19.27 6.87 -12.98
CA PRO A 151 -18.33 7.90 -12.55
C PRO A 151 -19.02 9.26 -12.67
N PRO A 152 -18.93 10.13 -11.65
CA PRO A 152 -19.49 11.46 -11.75
C PRO A 152 -18.83 12.21 -12.92
N PRO A 153 -19.59 12.99 -13.70
CA PRO A 153 -19.02 13.80 -14.75
C PRO A 153 -18.03 14.79 -14.13
N ARG A 154 -16.86 14.89 -14.75
CA ARG A 154 -15.82 15.86 -14.43
C ARG A 154 -16.45 17.27 -14.49
N PRO A 155 -16.48 18.05 -13.40
CA PRO A 155 -16.89 19.44 -13.51
C PRO A 155 -15.86 20.18 -14.34
N ALA A 156 -16.36 20.91 -15.34
CA ALA A 156 -15.59 21.86 -16.11
C ALA A 156 -14.94 22.89 -15.19
N ALA A 157 -13.76 23.36 -15.60
CA ALA A 157 -13.08 24.49 -15.00
C ALA A 157 -14.03 25.69 -14.90
N ASP A 158 -14.06 26.32 -13.73
CA ASP A 158 -14.42 27.73 -13.61
C ASP A 158 -13.52 28.36 -12.55
N ASP A 159 -12.98 29.50 -12.96
CA ASP A 159 -12.04 30.32 -12.23
C ASP A 159 -12.75 31.18 -11.19
N SER A 160 -11.98 31.56 -10.18
CA SER A 160 -12.07 32.82 -9.43
C SER A 160 -12.74 32.83 -8.04
N HIS A 161 -11.88 33.27 -7.10
CA HIS A 161 -12.12 34.07 -5.89
C HIS A 161 -11.84 33.39 -4.53
N GLY A 162 -10.57 33.54 -4.10
CA GLY A 162 -10.28 34.32 -2.89
C GLY A 162 -10.45 33.62 -1.55
N TYR A 163 -9.45 32.82 -1.18
CA TYR A 163 -8.95 32.82 0.19
C TYR A 163 -7.42 32.69 0.15
N THR A 164 -6.75 33.84 0.04
CA THR A 164 -5.41 34.00 0.58
C THR A 164 -5.53 34.05 2.10
N ASP A 165 -4.93 33.10 2.84
CA ASP A 165 -3.72 33.41 3.62
C ASP A 165 -3.11 32.17 4.34
N LEU A 166 -1.77 32.19 4.42
CA LEU A 166 -0.82 31.45 5.28
C LEU A 166 -0.40 29.99 4.96
N THR A 167 0.75 29.93 4.25
CA THR A 167 1.87 28.96 4.29
C THR A 167 2.00 27.91 3.17
N THR A 168 2.70 28.32 2.11
CA THR A 168 3.76 27.64 1.34
C THR A 168 3.95 26.12 1.53
N ASP A 169 3.75 25.37 0.44
CA ASP A 169 4.46 24.13 0.01
C ASP A 169 4.78 23.09 1.11
N ARG A 170 3.82 22.79 1.98
CA ARG A 170 3.99 21.72 2.98
C ARG A 170 3.69 20.36 2.36
N PRO A 171 4.54 19.34 2.60
CA PRO A 171 4.26 17.99 2.12
C PRO A 171 2.98 17.48 2.76
N SER A 172 2.01 17.17 1.91
CA SER A 172 0.70 16.66 2.29
C SER A 172 0.33 15.46 1.43
N TYR A 173 -0.55 14.62 1.96
CA TYR A 173 -1.14 13.51 1.20
C TYR A 173 -2.53 13.20 1.69
N ARG A 174 -3.28 12.48 0.86
CA ARG A 174 -4.64 12.05 1.13
C ARG A 174 -4.69 10.54 1.27
N PHE A 175 -5.49 10.08 2.22
CA PHE A 175 -5.85 8.67 2.34
C PHE A 175 -7.36 8.53 2.59
N LEU A 176 -7.90 7.34 2.37
CA LEU A 176 -9.28 7.02 2.73
C LEU A 176 -9.29 6.37 4.11
N VAL A 177 -10.25 6.73 4.96
CA VAL A 177 -10.40 6.09 6.28
C VAL A 177 -10.93 4.67 6.10
N GLY A 178 -10.03 3.69 6.13
CA GLY A 178 -10.37 2.27 6.06
C GLY A 178 -10.98 1.73 7.34
N TYR A 179 -11.53 0.50 7.28
CA TYR A 179 -12.16 -0.13 8.43
C TYR A 179 -11.19 -0.27 9.61
N HIS A 180 -9.93 -0.64 9.35
CA HIS A 180 -8.94 -0.79 10.40
C HIS A 180 -8.47 0.55 10.99
N TYR A 181 -8.33 1.60 10.18
CA TYR A 181 -8.04 2.95 10.67
C TYR A 181 -9.14 3.47 11.58
N LEU A 182 -10.40 3.27 11.16
CA LEU A 182 -11.57 3.61 11.95
C LEU A 182 -11.64 2.78 13.24
N ASP A 183 -11.55 1.46 13.15
CA ASP A 183 -11.78 0.55 14.27
C ASP A 183 -10.66 0.62 15.33
N LYS A 184 -9.41 0.75 14.89
CA LYS A 184 -8.23 0.71 15.78
C LYS A 184 -7.63 2.10 16.05
N GLY A 185 -7.99 3.12 15.29
CA GLY A 185 -7.54 4.50 15.49
C GLY A 185 -6.06 4.70 15.12
N TYR A 186 -5.68 4.32 13.90
CA TYR A 186 -4.36 4.59 13.33
C TYR A 186 -4.47 4.96 11.85
N PHE A 187 -3.37 5.37 11.23
CA PHE A 187 -3.24 5.44 9.77
C PHE A 187 -1.79 5.14 9.36
N ASN A 188 -1.58 4.67 8.13
CA ASN A 188 -0.25 4.45 7.58
C ASN A 188 0.27 5.69 6.85
N VAL A 189 1.58 5.87 6.88
CA VAL A 189 2.32 6.90 6.14
C VAL A 189 2.97 6.25 4.92
N PRO A 190 2.68 6.71 3.69
CA PRO A 190 3.35 6.22 2.49
C PRO A 190 4.87 6.34 2.59
N LEU A 191 5.60 5.38 2.02
CA LEU A 191 7.06 5.29 2.12
C LEU A 191 7.76 6.56 1.64
N ARG A 192 7.23 7.25 0.62
CA ARG A 192 7.77 8.54 0.14
C ARG A 192 7.84 9.63 1.22
N TYR A 193 6.93 9.61 2.21
CA TYR A 193 6.93 10.55 3.33
C TYR A 193 7.63 10.01 4.58
N SER A 194 8.04 8.74 4.59
CA SER A 194 8.66 8.06 5.74
C SER A 194 9.81 8.84 6.37
N ARG A 195 10.64 9.54 5.57
CA ARG A 195 11.77 10.36 6.04
C ARG A 195 11.36 11.63 6.76
N LEU A 196 10.11 12.07 6.60
CA LEU A 196 9.59 13.28 7.22
C LEU A 196 9.01 13.02 8.61
N PHE A 197 9.08 11.79 9.12
CA PHE A 197 8.54 11.38 10.42
C PHE A 197 9.67 10.93 11.37
N GLY A 198 9.46 11.16 12.67
CA GLY A 198 10.39 10.80 13.75
C GLY A 198 10.61 9.28 13.92
N GLY A 199 11.50 8.91 14.83
CA GLY A 199 11.89 7.52 15.10
C GLY A 199 10.75 6.63 15.62
N ASP A 200 11.05 5.34 15.73
CA ASP A 200 10.13 4.37 16.30
C ASP A 200 9.81 4.68 17.77
N GLN A 201 8.55 4.49 18.16
CA GLN A 201 7.97 4.80 19.47
C GLN A 201 8.02 6.29 19.88
N GLU A 202 8.45 7.19 18.99
CA GLU A 202 8.43 8.62 19.30
C GLU A 202 6.99 9.13 19.41
N LYS A 203 6.77 10.05 20.35
CA LYS A 203 5.46 10.69 20.53
C LYS A 203 5.18 11.62 19.37
N ILE A 204 4.00 11.50 18.79
CA ILE A 204 3.53 12.37 17.70
C ILE A 204 2.28 13.12 18.13
N ARG A 205 2.22 14.41 17.75
CA ARG A 205 1.07 15.26 17.96
C ARG A 205 0.21 15.29 16.70
N ILE A 206 -1.05 14.89 16.82
CA ILE A 206 -2.01 14.83 15.73
C ILE A 206 -3.05 15.92 15.99
N LEU A 207 -3.03 16.97 15.15
CA LEU A 207 -4.04 18.02 15.20
C LEU A 207 -5.20 17.62 14.31
N CYS A 208 -6.43 17.84 14.77
CA CYS A 208 -7.64 17.34 14.12
C CYS A 208 -8.60 18.50 13.80
N GLY A 209 -9.05 18.57 12.54
CA GLY A 209 -10.05 19.56 12.11
C GLY A 209 -9.58 21.02 12.20
N ARG A 210 -10.52 21.97 12.09
CA ARG A 210 -10.21 23.41 12.18
C ARG A 210 -9.89 23.86 13.60
N GLU A 211 -10.56 23.29 14.59
CA GLU A 211 -10.35 23.58 16.01
C GLU A 211 -8.98 23.10 16.51
N ARG A 212 -8.29 22.27 15.70
CA ARG A 212 -6.96 21.71 15.98
C ARG A 212 -6.93 20.95 17.31
N ASP A 213 -8.01 20.21 17.55
CA ASP A 213 -8.09 19.27 18.65
C ASP A 213 -6.87 18.38 18.64
N THR A 214 -6.20 18.32 19.79
CA THR A 214 -4.88 17.69 19.87
C THR A 214 -5.00 16.29 20.42
N ILE A 215 -4.67 15.31 19.58
CA ILE A 215 -4.50 13.92 19.94
C ILE A 215 -3.01 13.64 20.07
N HIS A 216 -2.62 13.00 21.18
CA HIS A 216 -1.25 12.54 21.38
C HIS A 216 -1.20 11.05 21.05
N GLY A 217 -0.33 10.70 20.10
CA GLY A 217 -0.10 9.35 19.64
C GLY A 217 1.37 8.97 19.71
N HIS A 218 1.73 7.87 19.06
CA HIS A 218 3.12 7.50 18.81
C HIS A 218 3.31 7.02 17.37
N ILE A 219 4.55 7.06 16.92
CA ILE A 219 4.99 6.54 15.63
C ILE A 219 5.41 5.09 15.86
N ASP A 220 4.85 4.17 15.09
CA ASP A 220 5.22 2.77 15.08
C ASP A 220 5.84 2.45 13.72
N ARG A 221 7.14 2.12 13.71
CA ARG A 221 7.89 1.73 12.50
C ARG A 221 8.23 0.24 12.51
N ALA A 222 7.90 -0.47 13.58
CA ALA A 222 8.15 -1.89 13.75
C ALA A 222 7.08 -2.75 13.08
N THR A 223 5.85 -2.25 12.95
CA THR A 223 4.73 -3.06 12.42
C THR A 223 4.71 -3.19 10.90
N ASN A 224 5.26 -2.24 10.15
CA ASN A 224 5.35 -2.38 8.69
C ASN A 224 6.77 -2.84 8.32
N THR A 225 6.86 -3.97 7.60
CA THR A 225 8.12 -4.58 7.17
C THR A 225 8.96 -3.66 6.27
N ASN A 226 8.32 -2.76 5.53
CA ASN A 226 8.98 -1.70 4.76
C ASN A 226 9.48 -0.49 5.59
N ALA A 227 9.40 -0.55 6.92
CA ALA A 227 9.74 0.52 7.87
C ALA A 227 8.97 1.84 7.65
N SER A 228 7.84 1.79 6.90
CA SER A 228 6.94 2.93 6.74
C SER A 228 6.24 3.23 8.09
N PRO A 229 6.17 4.50 8.50
CA PRO A 229 5.55 4.85 9.77
C PRO A 229 4.06 4.52 9.78
N ARG A 230 3.60 3.93 10.88
CA ARG A 230 2.20 3.88 11.26
C ARG A 230 1.98 4.85 12.41
N ILE A 231 1.00 5.74 12.26
CA ILE A 231 0.67 6.73 13.29
C ILE A 231 -0.46 6.19 14.14
N ILE A 232 -0.18 5.92 15.41
CA ILE A 232 -1.12 5.35 16.36
C ILE A 232 -1.72 6.47 17.23
N GLY A 233 -3.01 6.78 17.03
CA GLY A 233 -3.76 7.73 17.87
C GLY A 233 -4.76 7.08 18.83
N GLY A 234 -5.00 5.77 18.68
CA GLY A 234 -5.86 4.96 19.54
C GLY A 234 -7.31 5.44 19.60
N ARG A 235 -7.97 5.25 20.77
CA ARG A 235 -9.39 5.55 20.96
C ARG A 235 -9.81 6.98 20.61
N LYS A 236 -8.92 7.97 20.81
CA LYS A 236 -9.21 9.37 20.48
C LYS A 236 -9.27 9.58 18.98
N LEU A 237 -8.32 9.00 18.25
CA LEU A 237 -8.28 9.11 16.79
C LEU A 237 -9.40 8.31 16.14
N LYS A 238 -9.73 7.14 16.69
CA LYS A 238 -10.94 6.38 16.34
C LYS A 238 -12.19 7.25 16.40
N ARG A 239 -12.46 7.87 17.56
CA ARG A 239 -13.62 8.75 17.72
C ARG A 239 -13.62 9.89 16.71
N TRP A 240 -12.46 10.52 16.49
CA TRP A 240 -12.37 11.57 15.48
C TRP A 240 -12.74 11.06 14.08
N PHE A 241 -12.25 9.89 13.67
CA PHE A 241 -12.63 9.27 12.41
C PHE A 241 -14.13 8.95 12.35
N GLU A 242 -14.73 8.42 13.42
CA GLU A 242 -16.16 8.12 13.52
C GLU A 242 -17.03 9.39 13.37
N ASP A 243 -16.64 10.45 14.07
CA ASP A 243 -17.42 11.68 14.14
C ASP A 243 -17.25 12.57 12.89
N ASN A 244 -16.05 12.56 12.29
CA ASN A 244 -15.68 13.56 11.29
C ASN A 244 -15.46 13.01 9.89
N ALA A 245 -15.00 11.77 9.72
CA ALA A 245 -14.66 11.22 8.41
C ALA A 245 -15.64 10.13 7.99
N GLY A 246 -15.81 9.07 8.78
CA GLY A 246 -16.54 7.87 8.42
C GLY A 246 -15.77 6.96 7.46
N LEU A 247 -16.27 5.73 7.29
CA LEU A 247 -15.63 4.72 6.44
C LEU A 247 -15.57 5.15 4.97
N ASN A 248 -14.42 4.93 4.33
CA ASN A 248 -14.14 5.22 2.92
C ASN A 248 -14.21 6.69 2.51
N ASN A 249 -14.19 7.61 3.48
CA ASN A 249 -14.11 9.04 3.20
C ASN A 249 -12.66 9.53 3.22
N PRO A 250 -12.33 10.53 2.37
CA PRO A 250 -10.98 11.08 2.29
C PRO A 250 -10.62 11.89 3.54
N VAL A 251 -9.37 11.78 3.97
CA VAL A 251 -8.73 12.63 4.96
C VAL A 251 -7.39 13.10 4.40
N ASP A 252 -7.17 14.41 4.45
CA ASP A 252 -5.91 15.07 4.10
C ASP A 252 -5.02 15.16 5.34
N ILE A 253 -3.73 14.86 5.16
CA ILE A 253 -2.68 15.06 6.15
C ILE A 253 -1.75 16.14 5.65
N ASP A 254 -1.52 17.15 6.50
CA ASP A 254 -0.37 18.04 6.38
C ASP A 254 0.71 17.64 7.37
N ILE A 255 1.93 17.43 6.89
CA ILE A 255 3.07 17.11 7.74
C ILE A 255 3.66 18.43 8.24
N LEU A 256 3.52 18.71 9.54
CA LEU A 256 3.95 19.97 10.14
C LEU A 256 5.38 19.90 10.66
N ALA A 257 5.76 18.74 11.19
CA ALA A 257 7.08 18.43 11.72
C ALA A 257 7.24 16.90 11.82
N PRO A 258 8.45 16.36 12.09
CA PRO A 258 8.66 14.92 12.27
C PRO A 258 7.72 14.24 13.26
N ASN A 259 7.33 14.99 14.30
CA ASN A 259 6.43 14.54 15.36
C ASN A 259 5.15 15.39 15.44
N ALA A 260 4.72 16.00 14.33
CA ALA A 260 3.45 16.72 14.28
C ALA A 260 2.78 16.66 12.89
N VAL A 261 1.50 16.30 12.88
CA VAL A 261 0.67 16.24 11.67
C VAL A 261 -0.68 16.91 11.90
N TRP A 262 -1.31 17.37 10.83
CA TRP A 262 -2.66 17.93 10.85
C TRP A 262 -3.59 17.14 9.94
N LEU A 263 -4.64 16.56 10.51
CA LEU A 263 -5.71 15.86 9.81
C LEU A 263 -6.84 16.83 9.47
N ARG A 264 -7.21 16.86 8.19
CA ARG A 264 -8.32 17.64 7.66
C ARG A 264 -9.27 16.72 6.88
N ASN A 265 -10.57 16.82 7.11
CA ASN A 265 -11.53 16.20 6.21
C ASN A 265 -12.00 17.24 5.16
N PRO A 266 -11.76 17.04 3.85
CA PRO A 266 -12.25 17.94 2.80
C PRO A 266 -13.79 17.91 2.66
N GLY A 267 -14.46 16.87 3.15
CA GLY A 267 -15.92 16.70 3.13
C GLY A 267 -16.68 17.44 4.24
N THR A 268 -16.00 17.83 5.33
CA THR A 268 -16.58 18.76 6.32
C THR A 268 -16.49 20.19 5.80
N ARG A 269 -17.41 20.55 4.89
CA ARG A 269 -17.73 21.96 4.61
C ARG A 269 -18.52 22.53 5.78
N PHE A 270 -17.89 23.44 6.52
CA PHE A 270 -18.56 24.56 7.18
C PHE A 270 -17.67 25.77 7.02
#